data_AF-A0A958V7F4-F1
#
_entry.id   AF-A0A958V7F4-F1
#
_cell.length_a   1.000
_cell.length_b   1.000
_cell.length_c   1.000
_cell.angle_alpha   90.00
_cell.angle_beta   90.00
_cell.angle_gamma   90.00
#
_symmetry.space_group_name_H-M   'P 1'
#
loop_
_entity.id
_entity.type
_entity.pdbx_description
1 polymer ?
#
loop_
_entity_poly.entity_id
_entity_poly.type
_entity_poly.pdbx_seq_one_letter_code
_entity_poly.pdbx_strand_id
1 'polypeptide(L)'
;MKNYLQLLQTLLDQGATKTDRTNTGTRSLFGYQMRFDLSKGFPIVTTKKLHLKSIIHELLWFLAGDTNIKYLQDNGVRIWNEWADENGDLGPVYGYQWRSWPTADGRKVDQIKSTIQQIKETPDSRRIIVNSWNVGEIENMALPPCHCLFQFYVADNKLSCQLYQRSADVFLG
;
A
#
# COMPACT_ATOMS: atom_id res chain seq x y z
N MET A 1 -12.07 -0.62 15.98
CA MET A 1 -12.23 -0.36 14.54
C MET A 1 -13.69 -0.15 14.09
N LYS A 2 -14.42 0.78 14.71
CA LYS A 2 -15.80 1.07 14.29
C LYS A 2 -15.85 1.57 12.83
N ASN A 3 -14.86 2.36 12.44
CA ASN A 3 -14.73 2.93 11.10
C ASN A 3 -14.68 1.87 9.98
N TYR A 4 -13.96 0.76 10.19
CA TYR A 4 -13.88 -0.33 9.21
C TYR A 4 -15.23 -1.03 9.02
N LEU A 5 -15.90 -1.36 10.13
CA LEU A 5 -17.24 -1.97 10.07
C LEU A 5 -18.28 -1.03 9.46
N GLN A 6 -18.15 0.27 9.72
CA GLN A 6 -19.01 1.28 9.12
C GLN A 6 -18.81 1.38 7.60
N LEU A 7 -17.57 1.27 7.11
CA LEU A 7 -17.29 1.19 5.68
C LEU A 7 -17.96 -0.05 5.05
N LEU A 8 -17.79 -1.23 5.67
CA LEU A 8 -18.45 -2.46 5.22
C LEU A 8 -19.97 -2.29 5.15
N GLN A 9 -20.58 -1.76 6.21
CA GLN A 9 -22.02 -1.51 6.25
C GLN A 9 -22.46 -0.54 5.14
N THR A 10 -21.71 0.55 4.93
CA THR A 10 -22.01 1.53 3.89
C THR A 10 -21.94 0.90 2.49
N LEU A 11 -20.96 0.03 2.23
CA LEU A 11 -20.87 -0.72 0.96
C LEU A 11 -22.06 -1.65 0.75
N LEU A 12 -22.52 -2.32 1.82
CA LEU A 12 -23.68 -3.20 1.76
C LEU A 12 -24.97 -2.41 1.49
N ASP A 13 -25.15 -1.27 2.16
CA ASP A 13 -26.40 -0.51 2.09
C ASP A 13 -26.49 0.37 0.83
N GLN A 14 -25.37 0.96 0.41
CA GLN A 14 -25.35 2.03 -0.60
C GLN A 14 -24.49 1.69 -1.82
N GLY A 15 -23.71 0.61 -1.77
CA GLY A 15 -22.79 0.25 -2.84
C GLY A 15 -23.52 -0.09 -4.14
N ALA A 16 -23.11 0.54 -5.23
CA ALA A 16 -23.60 0.22 -6.57
C ALA A 16 -23.06 -1.15 -6.99
N THR A 17 -23.92 -1.97 -7.60
CA THR A 17 -23.49 -3.23 -8.22
C THR A 17 -22.62 -2.94 -9.44
N LYS A 18 -21.40 -3.47 -9.47
CA LYS A 18 -20.49 -3.39 -10.62
C LYS A 18 -19.94 -4.77 -10.95
N THR A 19 -19.84 -5.05 -12.24
CA THR A 19 -18.98 -6.12 -12.73
C THR A 19 -17.51 -5.71 -12.59
N ASP A 20 -16.63 -6.68 -12.42
CA ASP A 20 -15.19 -6.49 -12.23
C ASP A 20 -14.39 -7.43 -13.14
N ARG A 21 -13.07 -7.24 -13.21
CA ARG A 21 -12.20 -8.01 -14.12
C ARG A 21 -12.18 -9.52 -13.80
N THR A 22 -12.58 -9.92 -12.60
CA THR A 22 -12.64 -11.32 -12.19
C THR A 22 -13.99 -11.99 -12.47
N ASN A 23 -15.00 -11.25 -12.97
CA ASN A 23 -16.38 -11.70 -13.15
C ASN A 23 -17.08 -12.19 -11.85
N THR A 24 -16.58 -11.77 -10.67
CA THR A 24 -17.21 -12.11 -9.38
C THR A 24 -18.40 -11.19 -9.10
N GLY A 25 -18.32 -9.93 -9.53
CA GLY A 25 -19.29 -8.90 -9.19
C GLY A 25 -19.00 -8.29 -7.82
N THR A 26 -19.23 -6.99 -7.69
CA THR A 26 -18.87 -6.20 -6.50
C THR A 26 -20.00 -5.25 -6.11
N ARG A 27 -20.12 -4.93 -4.81
CA ARG A 27 -20.76 -3.70 -4.34
C ARG A 27 -19.69 -2.64 -4.16
N SER A 28 -19.86 -1.49 -4.79
CA SER A 28 -18.79 -0.50 -4.93
C SER A 28 -19.25 0.90 -4.52
N LEU A 29 -18.34 1.62 -3.84
CA LEU A 29 -18.41 3.06 -3.59
C LEU A 29 -17.13 3.70 -4.15
N PHE A 30 -17.25 4.96 -4.58
CA PHE A 30 -16.09 5.73 -5.07
C PHE A 30 -15.80 6.90 -4.13
N GLY A 31 -14.64 6.83 -3.47
CA GLY A 31 -14.24 7.79 -2.45
C GLY A 31 -14.81 7.43 -1.07
N TYR A 32 -13.92 7.07 -0.16
CA TYR A 32 -14.24 6.92 1.26
C TYR A 32 -12.99 7.24 2.06
N GLN A 33 -13.15 7.84 3.24
CA GLN A 33 -12.02 8.18 4.11
C GLN A 33 -12.24 7.62 5.51
N MET A 34 -11.20 6.98 6.03
CA MET A 34 -11.10 6.58 7.44
C MET A 34 -9.94 7.32 8.10
N ARG A 35 -10.06 7.55 9.40
CA ARG A 35 -9.00 8.12 10.24
C ARG A 35 -8.78 7.23 11.45
N PHE A 36 -7.53 6.99 11.80
CA PHE A 36 -7.15 6.18 12.95
C PHE A 36 -6.18 6.98 13.82
N ASP A 37 -6.54 7.18 15.09
CA ASP A 37 -5.67 7.79 16.07
C ASP A 37 -4.77 6.70 16.68
N LEU A 38 -3.53 6.63 16.21
CA LEU A 38 -2.57 5.61 16.62
C LEU A 38 -2.15 5.73 18.09
N SER A 39 -2.36 6.89 18.72
CA SER A 39 -2.10 7.05 20.16
C SER A 39 -3.09 6.28 21.04
N LYS A 40 -4.24 5.88 20.47
CA LYS A 40 -5.28 5.08 21.14
C LYS A 40 -5.09 3.57 20.95
N GLY A 41 -4.09 3.15 20.18
CA GLY A 41 -3.79 1.75 19.91
C GLY A 41 -3.54 1.47 18.43
N PHE A 42 -2.99 0.28 18.16
CA PHE A 42 -2.69 -0.16 16.80
C PHE A 42 -3.97 -0.61 16.07
N PRO A 43 -4.29 -0.07 14.88
CA PRO A 43 -5.59 -0.28 14.21
C PRO A 43 -5.66 -1.63 13.46
N ILE A 44 -5.39 -2.73 14.17
CA ILE A 44 -5.53 -4.09 13.62
C ILE A 44 -6.98 -4.56 13.69
N VAL A 45 -7.41 -5.32 12.67
CA VAL A 45 -8.74 -5.94 12.68
C VAL A 45 -8.87 -6.96 13.80
N THR A 46 -9.86 -6.76 14.66
CA THR A 46 -10.14 -7.63 15.81
C THR A 46 -11.39 -8.48 15.63
N THR A 47 -12.26 -8.16 14.66
CA THR A 47 -13.50 -8.93 14.38
C THR A 47 -13.26 -10.16 13.51
N LYS A 48 -12.04 -10.33 13.00
CA LYS A 48 -11.54 -11.58 12.40
C LYS A 48 -10.05 -11.70 12.70
N LYS A 49 -9.53 -12.92 12.75
CA LYS A 49 -8.09 -13.16 12.91
C LYS A 49 -7.36 -12.76 11.62
N LEU A 50 -6.31 -11.96 11.74
CA LEU A 50 -5.42 -11.61 10.64
C LEU A 50 -4.14 -12.45 10.68
N HIS A 51 -3.56 -12.70 9.51
CA HIS A 51 -2.24 -13.32 9.40
C HIS A 51 -1.13 -12.25 9.48
N LEU A 52 -0.93 -11.70 10.69
CA LEU A 52 -0.02 -10.57 10.93
C LEU A 52 1.42 -10.81 10.46
N LYS A 53 1.88 -12.06 10.48
CA LYS A 53 3.18 -12.47 9.95
C LYS A 53 3.36 -12.03 8.49
N SER A 54 2.35 -12.23 7.64
CA SER A 54 2.41 -11.81 6.23
C SER A 54 2.55 -10.31 6.09
N ILE A 55 1.77 -9.53 6.85
CA ILE A 55 1.77 -8.06 6.80
C ILE A 55 3.15 -7.51 7.18
N ILE A 56 3.77 -8.05 8.23
CA ILE A 56 5.09 -7.60 8.68
C ILE A 56 6.16 -7.91 7.62
N HIS A 57 6.23 -9.15 7.15
CA HIS A 57 7.25 -9.53 6.16
C HIS A 57 7.07 -8.81 4.82
N GLU A 58 5.83 -8.58 4.38
CA GLU A 58 5.56 -7.80 3.19
C GLU A 58 6.07 -6.35 3.31
N LEU A 59 5.82 -5.69 4.45
CA LEU A 59 6.34 -4.34 4.68
C LEU A 59 7.86 -4.31 4.71
N LEU A 60 8.50 -5.30 5.35
CA LEU A 60 9.96 -5.42 5.37
C LEU A 60 10.53 -5.64 3.96
N TRP A 61 9.86 -6.46 3.15
CA TRP A 61 10.21 -6.73 1.76
C TRP A 61 10.08 -5.48 0.87
N PHE A 62 8.99 -4.71 0.99
CA PHE A 62 8.86 -3.40 0.34
C PHE A 62 9.97 -2.44 0.76
N LEU A 63 10.26 -2.37 2.06
CA LEU A 63 11.33 -1.51 2.57
C LEU A 63 12.70 -1.97 2.10
N ALA A 64 12.95 -3.25 1.85
CA ALA A 64 14.18 -3.74 1.24
C ALA A 64 14.33 -3.34 -0.24
N GLY A 65 13.22 -2.97 -0.89
CA GLY A 65 13.18 -2.64 -2.32
C GLY A 65 13.10 -3.87 -3.22
N ASP A 66 12.82 -5.04 -2.64
CA ASP A 66 12.74 -6.30 -3.34
C ASP A 66 11.38 -6.45 -4.04
N THR A 67 11.39 -7.18 -5.16
CA THR A 67 10.23 -7.45 -6.01
C THR A 67 10.13 -8.92 -6.43
N ASN A 68 11.05 -9.76 -5.94
CA ASN A 68 10.96 -11.21 -6.08
C ASN A 68 10.36 -11.84 -4.82
N ILE A 69 9.48 -12.84 -4.98
CA ILE A 69 8.77 -13.46 -3.86
C ILE A 69 9.62 -14.42 -3.03
N LYS A 70 10.89 -14.68 -3.39
CA LYS A 70 11.75 -15.62 -2.67
C LYS A 70 11.86 -15.30 -1.18
N TYR A 71 12.13 -14.04 -0.80
CA TYR A 71 12.20 -13.63 0.60
C TYR A 71 10.89 -13.94 1.34
N LEU A 72 9.74 -13.67 0.71
CA LEU A 72 8.43 -13.94 1.29
C LEU A 72 8.24 -15.45 1.50
N GLN A 73 8.55 -16.26 0.49
CA GLN A 73 8.43 -17.72 0.56
C GLN A 73 9.35 -18.35 1.61
N ASP A 74 10.61 -17.91 1.68
CA ASP A 74 11.58 -18.34 2.70
C ASP A 74 11.06 -18.06 4.12
N ASN A 75 10.23 -17.02 4.28
CA ASN A 75 9.57 -16.67 5.54
C ASN A 75 8.15 -17.25 5.68
N GLY A 76 7.72 -18.14 4.79
CA GLY A 76 6.41 -18.80 4.83
C GLY A 76 5.24 -17.87 4.51
N VAL A 77 5.47 -16.82 3.72
CA VAL A 77 4.47 -15.87 3.23
C VAL A 77 4.22 -16.12 1.75
N ARG A 78 2.94 -16.28 1.37
CA ARG A 78 2.53 -16.69 0.00
C ARG A 78 1.54 -15.73 -0.66
N ILE A 79 1.31 -14.56 -0.06
CA ILE A 79 0.27 -13.61 -0.49
C ILE A 79 0.55 -12.92 -1.83
N TRP A 80 1.67 -13.22 -2.49
CA TRP A 80 2.06 -12.69 -3.80
C TRP A 80 2.23 -13.79 -4.86
N ASN A 81 2.02 -15.06 -4.50
CA ASN A 81 2.35 -16.21 -5.34
C ASN A 81 1.54 -16.24 -6.64
N GLU A 82 0.29 -15.82 -6.59
CA GLU A 82 -0.64 -15.86 -7.72
C GLU A 82 -0.30 -14.85 -8.84
N TRP A 83 0.59 -13.89 -8.56
CA TRP A 83 0.97 -12.84 -9.50
C TRP A 83 2.41 -12.93 -9.99
N ALA A 84 3.26 -13.70 -9.30
CA ALA A 84 4.65 -13.84 -9.68
C ALA A 84 4.78 -14.72 -10.93
N ASP A 85 5.81 -14.44 -11.74
CA ASP A 85 6.17 -15.30 -12.86
C ASP A 85 6.87 -16.60 -12.41
N GLU A 86 7.33 -17.41 -13.37
CA GLU A 86 8.01 -18.69 -13.11
C GLU A 86 9.32 -18.56 -12.30
N ASN A 87 9.94 -17.37 -12.31
CA ASN A 87 11.16 -17.06 -11.55
C ASN A 87 10.84 -16.39 -10.20
N GLY A 88 9.57 -16.10 -9.93
CA GLY A 88 9.11 -15.44 -8.72
C GLY A 88 9.12 -13.91 -8.82
N ASP A 89 9.31 -13.33 -10.01
CA ASP A 89 9.37 -11.89 -10.20
C ASP A 89 7.99 -11.27 -10.42
N LEU A 90 7.79 -10.06 -9.87
CA LEU A 90 6.56 -9.28 -9.99
C LEU A 90 6.72 -8.03 -10.87
N GLY A 91 7.89 -7.84 -11.47
CA GLY A 91 8.27 -6.59 -12.11
C GLY A 91 8.52 -5.45 -11.10
N PRO A 92 8.57 -4.19 -11.54
CA PRO A 92 9.00 -3.05 -10.73
C PRO A 92 7.87 -2.54 -9.80
N VAL A 93 7.26 -3.43 -9.03
CA VAL A 93 6.20 -3.10 -8.06
C VAL A 93 6.73 -2.35 -6.84
N TYR A 94 5.82 -1.79 -6.02
CA TYR A 94 6.02 -1.06 -4.76
C TYR A 94 7.46 -0.87 -4.29
N GLY A 95 8.13 -1.91 -3.75
CA GLY A 95 9.48 -1.83 -3.19
C GLY A 95 10.49 -1.18 -4.15
N TYR A 96 10.48 -1.59 -5.42
CA TYR A 96 11.32 -0.99 -6.45
C TYR A 96 11.03 0.50 -6.62
N GLN A 97 9.75 0.89 -6.68
CA GLN A 97 9.38 2.31 -6.79
C GLN A 97 9.75 3.09 -5.52
N TRP A 98 9.62 2.50 -4.34
CA TRP A 98 9.90 3.16 -3.06
C TRP A 98 11.40 3.42 -2.86
N ARG A 99 12.26 2.49 -3.28
CA ARG A 99 13.70 2.52 -3.02
C ARG A 99 14.55 2.87 -4.23
N SER A 100 14.04 2.71 -5.45
CA SER A 100 14.81 2.73 -6.70
C SER A 100 14.05 3.32 -7.89
N TRP A 101 13.17 4.30 -7.67
CA TRP A 101 12.36 4.92 -8.73
C TRP A 101 13.24 5.42 -9.89
N PRO A 102 13.05 4.94 -11.13
CA PRO A 102 13.88 5.31 -12.26
C PRO A 102 13.52 6.72 -12.78
N THR A 103 14.54 7.50 -13.15
CA THR A 103 14.37 8.82 -13.78
C THR A 103 14.84 8.80 -15.23
N ALA A 104 14.35 9.75 -16.03
CA ALA A 104 14.68 9.83 -17.47
C ALA A 104 16.18 10.03 -17.75
N ASP A 105 16.92 10.60 -16.81
CA ASP A 105 18.38 10.80 -16.87
C ASP A 105 19.19 9.61 -16.31
N GLY A 106 18.53 8.47 -16.05
CA GLY A 106 19.17 7.23 -15.61
C GLY A 106 19.50 7.15 -14.12
N ARG A 107 19.15 8.17 -13.32
CA ARG A 107 19.26 8.09 -11.86
C ARG A 107 18.18 7.19 -11.26
N LYS A 108 18.37 6.86 -9.99
CA LYS A 108 17.36 6.20 -9.14
C LYS A 108 17.08 7.07 -7.92
N VAL A 109 15.80 7.21 -7.58
CA VAL A 109 15.34 7.99 -6.41
C VAL A 109 14.87 7.04 -5.31
N ASP A 110 15.51 7.13 -4.14
CA ASP A 110 15.07 6.47 -2.91
C ASP A 110 14.11 7.39 -2.15
N GLN A 111 12.81 7.19 -2.36
CA GLN A 111 11.74 8.01 -1.80
C GLN A 111 11.62 7.82 -0.28
N ILE A 112 11.90 6.62 0.24
CA ILE A 112 11.87 6.33 1.68
C ILE A 112 12.99 7.09 2.39
N LYS A 113 14.22 7.03 1.86
CA LYS A 113 15.34 7.79 2.41
C LYS A 113 15.06 9.29 2.40
N SER A 114 14.56 9.83 1.28
CA SER A 114 14.19 11.25 1.17
C SER A 114 13.09 11.63 2.15
N THR A 115 12.08 10.78 2.33
CA THR A 115 10.99 10.98 3.30
C THR A 115 11.50 11.09 4.72
N ILE A 116 12.34 10.14 5.15
CA ILE A 116 12.93 10.14 6.51
C ILE A 116 13.77 11.40 6.73
N GLN A 117 14.55 11.80 5.73
CA GLN A 117 15.36 13.02 5.79
C GLN A 117 14.46 14.26 5.93
N GLN A 118 13.41 14.38 5.11
CA GLN A 118 12.48 15.51 5.18
C GLN A 118 11.75 15.59 6.52
N ILE A 119 11.32 14.47 7.10
CA ILE A 119 10.69 14.45 8.43
C ILE A 119 11.65 15.00 9.50
N LYS A 120 12.95 14.70 9.40
CA LYS A 120 13.96 15.16 10.37
C LYS A 120 14.37 16.62 10.17
N GLU A 121 14.55 17.04 8.93
CA GLU A 121 15.21 18.31 8.60
C GLU A 121 14.20 19.40 8.21
N THR A 122 13.05 19.03 7.63
CA THR A 122 12.02 19.95 7.13
C THR A 122 10.60 19.45 7.44
N PRO A 123 10.26 19.22 8.73
CA PRO A 123 9.00 18.56 9.14
C PRO A 123 7.73 19.28 8.67
N ASP A 124 7.78 20.60 8.46
CA ASP A 124 6.65 21.41 7.97
C ASP A 124 6.44 21.30 6.44
N SER A 125 7.30 20.55 5.75
CA SER A 125 7.19 20.31 4.32
C SER A 125 5.84 19.70 3.98
N ARG A 126 5.15 20.31 3.01
CA ARG A 126 3.89 19.77 2.45
C ARG A 126 4.14 18.78 1.32
N ARG A 127 5.39 18.35 1.14
CA ARG A 127 5.86 17.54 -0.01
C ARG A 127 6.53 16.22 0.42
N ILE A 128 6.33 15.80 1.67
CA ILE A 128 6.84 14.52 2.19
C ILE A 128 5.95 13.39 1.64
N ILE A 129 6.25 12.93 0.43
CA ILE A 129 5.40 12.03 -0.35
C ILE A 129 6.23 10.85 -0.85
N VAL A 130 5.60 9.67 -0.86
CA VAL A 130 6.07 8.49 -1.58
C VAL A 130 4.99 8.07 -2.57
N ASN A 131 5.40 7.80 -3.81
CA ASN A 131 4.52 7.37 -4.88
C ASN A 131 4.97 6.00 -5.41
N SER A 132 4.00 5.11 -5.63
CA SER A 132 4.20 3.80 -6.26
C SER A 132 3.74 3.82 -7.73
N TRP A 133 2.94 4.82 -8.13
CA TRP A 133 2.32 4.94 -9.44
C TRP A 133 3.27 5.55 -10.47
N ASN A 134 4.22 4.74 -10.94
CA ASN A 134 5.09 5.12 -12.05
C ASN A 134 4.44 4.77 -13.39
N VAL A 135 3.89 5.77 -14.07
CA VAL A 135 3.14 5.60 -15.33
C VAL A 135 3.95 4.86 -16.40
N GLY A 136 5.25 5.11 -16.49
CA GLY A 136 6.13 4.47 -17.49
C GLY A 136 6.44 3.00 -17.20
N GLU A 137 6.16 2.53 -15.98
CA GLU A 137 6.49 1.17 -15.53
C GLU A 137 5.24 0.32 -15.26
N ILE A 138 4.02 0.87 -15.34
CA ILE A 138 2.79 0.15 -14.97
C ILE A 138 2.63 -1.16 -15.74
N GLU A 139 2.88 -1.15 -17.05
CA GLU A 139 2.73 -2.34 -17.91
C GLU A 139 3.79 -3.42 -17.64
N ASN A 140 4.89 -3.07 -16.94
CA ASN A 140 5.91 -4.01 -16.53
C ASN A 140 5.62 -4.66 -15.18
N MET A 141 4.56 -4.23 -14.46
CA MET A 141 4.19 -4.75 -13.15
C MET A 141 3.17 -5.89 -13.28
N ALA A 142 3.35 -6.96 -12.50
CA ALA A 142 2.38 -8.05 -12.43
C ALA A 142 0.97 -7.58 -12.04
N LEU A 143 0.91 -6.56 -11.16
CA LEU A 143 -0.31 -5.80 -10.86
C LEU A 143 0.02 -4.31 -10.66
N PRO A 144 -0.81 -3.40 -11.20
CA PRO A 144 -0.66 -1.98 -10.91
C PRO A 144 -0.87 -1.70 -9.41
N PRO A 145 -0.15 -0.73 -8.80
CA PRO A 145 -0.19 -0.48 -7.36
C PRO A 145 -1.58 -0.12 -6.84
N CYS A 146 -2.09 -0.83 -5.83
CA CYS A 146 -3.36 -0.51 -5.16
C CYS A 146 -3.19 0.70 -4.21
N HIS A 147 -2.19 0.64 -3.34
CA HIS A 147 -1.77 1.76 -2.48
C HIS A 147 -0.79 2.66 -3.24
N CYS A 148 -1.33 3.66 -3.94
CA CYS A 148 -0.62 4.40 -4.96
C CYS A 148 0.30 5.48 -4.38
N LEU A 149 -0.18 6.25 -3.41
CA LEU A 149 0.50 7.43 -2.89
C LEU A 149 0.26 7.53 -1.40
N PHE A 150 1.32 7.82 -0.64
CA PHE A 150 1.15 8.21 0.76
C PHE A 150 1.97 9.46 1.09
N GLN A 151 1.38 10.30 1.93
CA GLN A 151 1.92 11.59 2.34
C GLN A 151 2.05 11.62 3.86
N PHE A 152 3.17 12.15 4.33
CA PHE A 152 3.43 12.39 5.75
C PHE A 152 3.19 13.85 6.13
N TYR A 153 2.86 14.05 7.40
CA TYR A 153 2.61 15.36 7.99
C TYR A 153 3.06 15.35 9.46
N VAL A 154 3.73 16.42 9.89
CA VAL A 154 4.17 16.59 11.29
C VAL A 154 3.46 17.81 11.88
N ALA A 155 2.84 17.64 13.04
CA ALA A 155 2.32 18.73 13.87
C ALA A 155 2.29 18.31 15.33
N ASP A 156 2.54 19.24 16.25
CA ASP A 156 2.54 18.98 17.69
C ASP A 156 3.39 17.77 18.10
N ASN A 157 4.56 17.61 17.45
CA ASN A 157 5.47 16.47 17.61
C ASN A 157 4.82 15.09 17.33
N LYS A 158 3.78 15.06 16.49
CA LYS A 158 3.09 13.85 16.04
C LYS A 158 3.25 13.68 14.54
N LEU A 159 3.62 12.46 14.13
CA LEU A 159 3.69 12.06 12.73
C LEU A 159 2.35 11.46 12.30
N SER A 160 1.76 12.02 11.24
CA SER A 160 0.58 11.49 10.56
C SER A 160 0.96 10.96 9.18
N CYS A 161 0.19 10.01 8.67
CA CYS A 161 0.31 9.49 7.32
C CYS A 161 -1.09 9.37 6.68
N GLN A 162 -1.23 9.84 5.45
CA GLN A 162 -2.43 9.67 4.64
C GLN A 162 -2.08 8.81 3.42
N LEU A 163 -2.84 7.73 3.21
CA LEU A 163 -2.72 6.86 2.05
C LEU A 163 -3.88 7.13 1.07
N TYR A 164 -3.55 7.25 -0.21
CA TYR A 164 -4.50 7.14 -1.32
C TYR A 164 -4.41 5.74 -1.92
N GLN A 165 -5.48 4.96 -1.74
CA GLN A 165 -5.62 3.63 -2.30
C GLN A 165 -6.68 3.68 -3.41
N ARG A 166 -6.25 3.46 -4.67
CA ARG A 166 -7.14 3.59 -5.84
C ARG A 166 -8.19 2.49 -5.94
N SER A 167 -7.92 1.33 -5.32
CA SER A 167 -8.72 0.12 -5.38
C SER A 167 -8.51 -0.68 -4.11
N ALA A 168 -9.61 -1.04 -3.44
CA ALA A 168 -9.59 -1.76 -2.18
C ALA A 168 -10.59 -2.92 -2.25
N ASP A 169 -10.08 -4.14 -2.16
CA ASP A 169 -10.89 -5.26 -1.68
C ASP A 169 -11.03 -5.07 -0.16
N VAL A 170 -12.18 -4.55 0.28
CA VAL A 170 -12.39 -4.16 1.69
C VAL A 170 -12.44 -5.36 2.62
N PHE A 171 -12.69 -6.57 2.10
CA PHE A 171 -12.72 -7.75 2.93
C PHE A 171 -11.34 -8.39 3.05
N LEU A 172 -10.62 -8.62 1.95
CA LEU A 172 -9.35 -9.35 1.97
C LEU A 172 -8.11 -8.46 2.13
N GLY A 173 -8.08 -7.30 1.48
CA GLY A 173 -6.96 -6.36 1.50
C GLY A 173 -6.91 -5.51 2.76
#